data_AF-A0A081CDK9-F1
#
_entry.id   AF-A0A081CDK9-F1
#
_cell.length_a   1.000
_cell.length_b   1.000
_cell.length_c   1.000
_cell.angle_alpha   90.00
_cell.angle_beta   90.00
_cell.angle_gamma   90.00
#
_symmetry.space_group_name_H-M   'P 1'
#
loop_
_entity.id
_entity.type
_entity.pdbx_description
1 polymer ?
#
loop_
_entity_poly.entity_id
_entity_poly.type
_entity_poly.pdbx_seq_one_letter_code
_entity_poly.pdbx_strand_id
1 'polypeptide(L)'
;MLFFACFLLFAVGALAGGSSSRPSPDVVRSYRNLHRELLAPINLYSPQPQTIAPLGPPWKGRNKLANMQNYIRNVYNHEAYIDPEAGAVLTRLRGNMQWILNNRNHPRIGDYQRSLVAVMEEASAQAKHDMQNGLHPVNVRAQHLDPIRSLSNKVSGVVDLFGEGRSELMNSHLGQAERDRFANAFEVLFSEKHLLSSATRLATTVPRLH
;
A
#
# COMPACT_ATOMS: atom_id res chain seq x y z
N MET A 1 -22.15 6.67 8.55
CA MET A 1 -21.44 7.54 9.51
C MET A 1 -20.24 8.14 8.79
N LEU A 2 -20.10 9.48 8.81
CA LEU A 2 -19.04 10.24 8.15
C LEU A 2 -17.69 10.04 8.87
N PHE A 3 -16.72 9.39 8.22
CA PHE A 3 -15.29 9.42 8.58
C PHE A 3 -14.43 9.98 7.44
N PHE A 4 -14.94 10.96 6.70
CA PHE A 4 -14.25 11.54 5.53
C PHE A 4 -13.36 12.76 5.85
N ALA A 5 -13.15 13.10 7.11
CA ALA A 5 -12.35 14.24 7.51
C ALA A 5 -11.57 13.89 8.77
N CYS A 6 -10.24 13.79 8.66
CA CYS A 6 -9.27 14.22 9.70
C CYS A 6 -7.83 13.69 9.50
N PHE A 7 -7.28 13.49 8.29
CA PHE A 7 -5.85 13.16 8.17
C PHE A 7 -5.17 13.81 6.96
N LEU A 8 -5.22 15.14 6.90
CA LEU A 8 -4.33 15.95 6.05
C LEU A 8 -3.50 16.82 6.97
N LEU A 9 -2.31 16.37 7.34
CA LEU A 9 -1.16 17.20 7.75
C LEU A 9 -0.04 16.28 8.26
N PHE A 10 0.82 15.75 7.38
CA PHE A 10 2.19 15.40 7.79
C PHE A 10 3.20 15.66 6.66
N ALA A 11 4.27 16.35 7.06
CA ALA A 11 5.26 17.01 6.23
C ALA A 11 6.14 16.05 5.43
N VAL A 12 6.33 16.37 4.16
CA VAL A 12 7.30 15.74 3.24
C VAL A 12 8.67 16.37 3.47
N GLY A 13 9.57 15.62 4.11
CA GLY A 13 10.99 15.91 4.15
C GLY A 13 11.75 14.88 3.32
N ALA A 14 12.04 15.21 2.06
CA ALA A 14 12.88 14.39 1.20
C ALA A 14 14.35 14.68 1.51
N LEU A 15 15.09 13.67 2.00
CA LEU A 15 16.54 13.66 1.92
C LEU A 15 16.98 12.36 1.24
N ALA A 16 17.48 12.53 0.02
CA ALA A 16 18.23 11.53 -0.69
C ALA A 16 19.56 11.28 0.05
N GLY A 17 19.90 10.01 0.24
CA GLY A 17 21.16 9.62 0.86
C GLY A 17 21.32 8.11 0.82
N GLY A 18 21.97 7.62 -0.24
CA GLY A 18 22.43 6.24 -0.30
C GLY A 18 23.44 6.00 0.82
N SER A 19 23.07 5.18 1.79
CA SER A 19 24.00 4.50 2.67
C SER A 19 23.27 3.36 3.37
N SER A 20 23.95 2.23 3.53
CA SER A 20 23.52 1.00 4.19
C SER A 20 23.30 1.15 5.71
N SER A 21 22.83 2.30 6.16
CA SER A 21 22.61 2.64 7.56
C SER A 21 21.25 2.11 8.00
N ARG A 22 21.24 1.31 9.06
CA ARG A 22 19.98 0.95 9.73
C ARG A 22 19.19 2.24 10.04
N PRO A 23 17.86 2.27 9.81
CA PRO A 23 17.07 3.44 10.14
C PRO A 23 17.19 3.79 11.62
N SER A 24 17.21 5.09 11.93
CA SER A 24 17.29 5.57 13.32
C SER A 24 16.15 5.01 14.16
N PRO A 25 16.38 4.66 15.45
CA PRO A 25 15.34 4.17 16.36
C PRO A 25 14.10 5.06 16.43
N ASP A 26 14.27 6.38 16.31
CA ASP A 26 13.16 7.34 16.36
C ASP A 26 12.27 7.25 15.12
N VAL A 27 12.86 7.01 13.93
CA VAL A 27 12.12 6.83 12.68
C VAL A 27 11.32 5.52 12.73
N VAL A 28 11.90 4.45 13.27
CA VAL A 28 11.21 3.16 13.45
C VAL A 28 10.06 3.29 14.45
N ARG A 29 10.26 4.04 15.55
CA ARG A 29 9.20 4.30 16.54
C ARG A 29 8.06 5.12 15.94
N SER A 30 8.37 6.20 15.22
CA SER A 30 7.39 7.04 14.55
C SER A 30 6.56 6.24 13.54
N TYR A 31 7.21 5.39 12.73
CA TYR A 31 6.51 4.51 11.80
C TYR A 31 5.61 3.49 12.49
N ARG A 32 6.06 2.90 13.60
CA ARG A 32 5.24 1.98 14.39
C ARG A 32 3.99 2.66 14.96
N ASN A 33 4.13 3.89 15.44
CA ASN A 33 2.98 4.66 15.93
C ASN A 33 1.99 4.95 14.80
N LEU A 34 2.49 5.43 13.65
CA LEU A 34 1.68 5.65 12.46
C LEU A 34 0.94 4.38 12.00
N HIS A 35 1.63 3.24 11.98
CA HIS A 35 1.02 1.94 11.65
C HIS A 35 -0.12 1.58 12.58
N ARG A 36 0.05 1.79 13.89
CA ARG A 36 -1.02 1.59 14.86
C ARG A 36 -2.16 2.58 14.68
N GLU A 37 -1.85 3.86 14.52
CA GLU A 37 -2.83 4.96 14.38
C GLU A 37 -3.72 4.79 13.15
N LEU A 38 -3.15 4.35 12.02
CA LEU A 38 -3.90 4.14 10.78
C LEU A 38 -4.71 2.84 10.78
N LEU A 39 -4.18 1.77 11.38
CA LEU A 39 -4.80 0.43 11.26
C LEU A 39 -5.76 0.09 12.41
N ALA A 40 -5.60 0.68 13.59
CA ALA A 40 -6.48 0.39 14.71
C ALA A 40 -7.93 0.83 14.47
N PRO A 41 -8.22 2.03 13.90
CA PRO A 41 -9.59 2.47 13.63
C PRO A 41 -10.35 1.56 12.66
N ILE A 42 -9.63 0.96 11.70
CA ILE A 42 -10.18 0.05 10.68
C ILE A 42 -10.09 -1.43 11.06
N ASN A 43 -9.78 -1.75 12.32
CA ASN A 43 -9.65 -3.12 12.84
C ASN A 43 -8.64 -4.00 12.07
N LEU A 44 -7.59 -3.39 11.51
CA LEU A 44 -6.52 -4.11 10.81
C LEU A 44 -5.21 -4.19 11.59
N TYR A 45 -5.11 -3.45 12.71
CA TYR A 45 -3.90 -3.44 13.52
C TYR A 45 -3.65 -4.81 14.15
N SER A 46 -2.45 -5.34 13.93
CA SER A 46 -1.92 -6.49 14.63
C SER A 46 -0.61 -6.10 15.30
N PRO A 47 -0.33 -6.53 16.55
CA PRO A 47 0.95 -6.26 17.22
C PRO A 47 2.13 -6.99 16.57
N GLN A 48 1.87 -8.05 15.80
CA GLN A 48 2.85 -8.84 15.07
C GLN A 48 2.34 -9.13 13.66
N PRO A 49 3.22 -9.23 12.66
CA PRO A 49 2.81 -9.63 11.33
C PRO A 49 2.37 -11.09 11.34
N GLN A 50 1.50 -11.49 10.40
CA GLN A 50 1.14 -12.89 10.24
C GLN A 50 2.34 -13.70 9.76
N THR A 51 3.13 -13.09 8.87
CA THR A 51 4.31 -13.71 8.28
C THR A 51 5.54 -12.81 8.48
N ILE A 52 6.60 -13.36 9.06
CA ILE A 52 7.88 -12.65 9.26
C ILE A 52 8.79 -12.93 8.09
N ALA A 53 9.50 -11.91 7.60
CA ALA A 53 10.44 -12.08 6.51
C ALA A 53 11.64 -12.95 6.94
N PRO A 54 11.90 -14.09 6.26
CA PRO A 54 12.94 -15.03 6.65
C PRO A 54 14.36 -14.49 6.40
N LEU A 55 14.51 -13.58 5.43
CA LEU A 55 15.80 -13.00 5.03
C LEU A 55 15.70 -11.49 4.88
N GLY A 56 16.70 -10.77 5.35
CA GLY A 56 16.81 -9.34 5.09
C GLY A 56 18.26 -8.88 5.21
N PRO A 57 18.68 -7.87 4.42
CA PRO A 57 20.00 -7.29 4.55
C PRO A 57 20.22 -6.65 5.94
N PRO A 58 21.47 -6.54 6.42
CA PRO A 58 22.70 -7.03 5.79
C PRO A 58 22.96 -8.54 6.04
N TRP A 59 23.43 -9.27 5.03
CA TRP A 59 23.80 -10.68 5.18
C TRP A 59 25.19 -10.83 5.81
N LYS A 60 25.25 -11.56 6.92
CA LYS A 60 26.50 -11.88 7.61
C LYS A 60 27.06 -13.21 7.11
N GLY A 61 28.39 -13.37 7.18
CA GLY A 61 29.08 -14.64 6.91
C GLY A 61 29.61 -14.81 5.48
N ARG A 62 30.08 -16.03 5.17
CA ARG A 62 30.74 -16.40 3.90
C ARG A 62 29.76 -16.64 2.74
N ASN A 63 28.50 -16.96 3.01
CA ASN A 63 27.49 -17.34 1.99
C ASN A 63 26.66 -16.15 1.47
N LYS A 64 27.28 -14.98 1.27
CA LYS A 64 26.56 -13.75 0.86
C LYS A 64 25.80 -13.92 -0.45
N LEU A 65 26.41 -14.56 -1.45
CA LEU A 65 25.81 -14.77 -2.76
C LEU A 65 24.56 -15.66 -2.69
N ALA A 66 24.65 -16.79 -2.00
CA ALA A 66 23.52 -17.71 -1.82
C ALA A 66 22.37 -17.04 -1.03
N ASN A 67 22.69 -16.29 0.03
CA ASN A 67 21.70 -15.54 0.80
C ASN A 67 21.01 -14.46 -0.04
N MET A 68 21.76 -13.80 -0.92
CA MET A 68 21.23 -12.79 -1.84
C MET A 68 20.30 -13.41 -2.90
N GLN A 69 20.69 -14.54 -3.49
CA GLN A 69 19.84 -15.27 -4.45
C GLN A 69 18.54 -15.77 -3.81
N ASN A 70 18.62 -16.37 -2.62
CA ASN A 70 17.44 -16.82 -1.86
C ASN A 70 16.55 -15.64 -1.47
N TYR A 71 17.17 -14.53 -1.08
CA TYR A 71 16.45 -13.32 -0.74
C TYR A 71 15.72 -12.73 -1.96
N ILE A 72 16.38 -12.62 -3.13
CA ILE A 72 15.72 -12.17 -4.37
C ILE A 72 14.53 -13.07 -4.69
N ARG A 73 14.70 -14.40 -4.59
CA ARG A 73 13.59 -15.34 -4.77
C ARG A 73 12.45 -15.08 -3.78
N ASN A 74 12.75 -14.86 -2.51
CA ASN A 74 11.72 -14.60 -1.50
C ASN A 74 10.99 -13.28 -1.73
N VAL A 75 11.66 -12.23 -2.21
CA VAL A 75 11.02 -10.94 -2.50
C VAL A 75 9.84 -11.08 -3.48
N TYR A 76 9.90 -12.02 -4.43
CA TYR A 76 8.81 -12.27 -5.38
C TYR A 76 7.81 -13.35 -4.94
N ASN A 77 8.17 -14.20 -3.97
CA ASN A 77 7.39 -15.43 -3.69
C ASN A 77 6.90 -15.54 -2.25
N HIS A 78 7.24 -14.60 -1.37
CA HIS A 78 6.99 -14.72 0.05
C HIS A 78 6.18 -13.53 0.58
N GLU A 79 5.08 -13.83 1.26
CA GLU A 79 4.05 -12.90 1.75
C GLU A 79 4.57 -11.78 2.68
N ALA A 80 5.70 -12.02 3.35
CA ALA A 80 6.33 -11.00 4.20
C ALA A 80 7.04 -9.87 3.44
N TYR A 81 7.14 -9.95 2.11
CA TYR A 81 7.72 -8.92 1.25
C TYR A 81 6.65 -8.29 0.39
N ILE A 82 6.86 -7.03 0.01
CA ILE A 82 6.06 -6.39 -1.03
C ILE A 82 6.62 -6.88 -2.37
N ASP A 83 5.78 -7.61 -3.10
CA ASP A 83 6.10 -8.08 -4.44
C ASP A 83 6.44 -6.86 -5.35
N PRO A 84 7.58 -6.86 -6.06
CA PRO A 84 7.90 -5.81 -7.03
C PRO A 84 6.82 -5.57 -8.09
N GLU A 85 6.01 -6.58 -8.42
CA GLU A 85 4.90 -6.51 -9.37
C GLU A 85 3.54 -6.18 -8.69
N ALA A 86 3.52 -6.03 -7.36
CA ALA A 86 2.31 -5.69 -6.60
C ALA A 86 1.54 -4.50 -7.19
N GLY A 87 0.22 -4.55 -7.05
CA GLY A 87 -0.66 -3.49 -7.52
C GLY A 87 -1.07 -3.58 -8.99
N ALA A 88 -0.98 -4.75 -9.64
CA ALA A 88 -1.57 -4.96 -10.97
C ALA A 88 -3.09 -4.62 -10.98
N VAL A 89 -3.80 -4.99 -9.91
CA VAL A 89 -5.21 -4.66 -9.68
C VAL A 89 -5.45 -3.15 -9.65
N LEU A 90 -4.52 -2.36 -9.10
CA LEU A 90 -4.64 -0.90 -9.02
C LEU A 90 -4.60 -0.24 -10.40
N THR A 91 -3.84 -0.79 -11.35
CA THR A 91 -3.85 -0.31 -12.75
C THR A 91 -5.22 -0.51 -13.38
N ARG A 92 -5.83 -1.70 -13.20
CA ARG A 92 -7.19 -1.98 -13.69
C ARG A 92 -8.21 -1.08 -13.01
N LEU A 93 -8.10 -0.91 -11.68
CA LEU A 93 -8.96 -0.05 -10.89
C LEU A 93 -8.95 1.39 -11.39
N ARG A 94 -7.75 1.96 -11.57
CA ARG A 94 -7.55 3.29 -12.14
C ARG A 94 -8.19 3.42 -13.53
N GLY A 95 -8.00 2.43 -14.40
CA GLY A 95 -8.62 2.41 -15.73
C GLY A 95 -10.15 2.45 -15.67
N ASN A 96 -10.76 1.65 -14.80
CA ASN A 96 -12.21 1.63 -14.60
C ASN A 96 -12.72 2.99 -14.09
N MET A 97 -12.02 3.60 -13.13
CA MET A 97 -12.36 4.94 -12.63
C MET A 97 -12.29 5.99 -13.74
N GLN A 98 -11.22 6.00 -14.54
CA GLN A 98 -11.07 6.92 -15.67
C GLN A 98 -12.18 6.72 -16.70
N TRP A 99 -12.56 5.48 -16.98
CA TRP A 99 -13.67 5.18 -17.87
C TRP A 99 -14.99 5.77 -17.35
N ILE A 100 -15.31 5.60 -16.06
CA ILE A 100 -16.52 6.18 -15.43
C ILE A 100 -16.51 7.70 -15.53
N LEU A 101 -15.37 8.34 -15.25
CA LEU A 101 -15.23 9.81 -15.34
C LEU A 101 -15.48 10.36 -16.75
N ASN A 102 -15.10 9.60 -17.78
CA ASN A 102 -15.22 9.98 -19.18
C ASN A 102 -16.58 9.59 -19.80
N ASN A 103 -17.33 8.67 -19.18
CA ASN A 103 -18.56 8.10 -19.73
C ASN A 103 -19.77 8.29 -18.80
N ARG A 104 -19.87 9.47 -18.17
CA ARG A 104 -20.86 9.75 -17.10
C ARG A 104 -22.32 9.49 -17.49
N ASN A 105 -22.67 9.70 -18.76
CA ASN A 105 -24.04 9.54 -19.27
C ASN A 105 -24.28 8.17 -19.92
N HIS A 106 -23.35 7.21 -19.76
CA HIS A 106 -23.49 5.90 -20.38
C HIS A 106 -24.66 5.12 -19.75
N PRO A 107 -25.54 4.48 -20.53
CA PRO A 107 -26.74 3.83 -20.00
C PRO A 107 -26.45 2.68 -19.02
N ARG A 108 -25.25 2.10 -19.09
CA ARG A 108 -24.77 1.04 -18.19
C ARG A 108 -23.84 1.52 -17.07
N ILE A 109 -23.75 2.82 -16.81
CA ILE A 109 -22.79 3.37 -15.82
C ILE A 109 -22.92 2.71 -14.44
N GLY A 110 -24.15 2.36 -14.03
CA GLY A 110 -24.39 1.64 -12.77
C GLY A 110 -23.75 0.25 -12.71
N ASP A 111 -23.73 -0.50 -13.82
CA ASP A 111 -23.06 -1.81 -13.87
C ASP A 111 -21.54 -1.67 -13.72
N TYR A 112 -20.96 -0.64 -14.32
CA TYR A 112 -19.54 -0.32 -14.19
C TYR A 112 -19.19 0.14 -12.77
N GLN A 113 -20.05 0.94 -12.12
CA GLN A 113 -19.87 1.32 -10.72
C GLN A 113 -19.94 0.09 -9.80
N ARG A 114 -20.88 -0.85 -10.01
CA ARG A 114 -20.94 -2.10 -9.22
C ARG A 114 -19.69 -2.96 -9.44
N SER A 115 -19.23 -3.07 -10.68
CA SER A 115 -17.97 -3.77 -10.99
C SER A 115 -16.77 -3.07 -10.34
N LEU A 116 -16.78 -1.74 -10.23
CA LEU A 116 -15.74 -0.98 -9.56
C LEU A 116 -15.63 -1.35 -8.08
N VAL A 117 -16.75 -1.58 -7.38
CA VAL A 117 -16.76 -2.04 -5.99
C VAL A 117 -15.99 -3.35 -5.83
N ALA A 118 -16.25 -4.34 -6.69
CA ALA A 118 -15.55 -5.63 -6.62
C ALA A 118 -14.03 -5.48 -6.82
N VAL A 119 -13.62 -4.63 -7.76
CA VAL A 119 -12.18 -4.37 -8.01
C VAL A 119 -11.54 -3.59 -6.86
N MET A 120 -12.29 -2.68 -6.22
CA MET A 120 -11.84 -1.99 -5.00
C MET A 120 -11.68 -2.96 -3.83
N GLU A 121 -12.61 -3.90 -3.65
CA GLU A 121 -12.52 -4.93 -2.61
C GLU A 121 -11.31 -5.85 -2.81
N GLU A 122 -11.02 -6.23 -4.06
CA GLU A 122 -9.82 -7.01 -4.40
C GLU A 122 -8.53 -6.23 -4.10
N ALA A 123 -8.46 -4.95 -4.51
CA ALA A 123 -7.33 -4.08 -4.20
C ALA A 123 -7.17 -3.88 -2.68
N SER A 124 -8.27 -3.70 -1.97
CA SER A 124 -8.31 -3.60 -0.51
C SER A 124 -7.83 -4.87 0.17
N ALA A 125 -8.18 -6.05 -0.33
CA ALA A 125 -7.70 -7.31 0.21
C ALA A 125 -6.18 -7.45 0.10
N GLN A 126 -5.60 -7.07 -1.05
CA GLN A 126 -4.15 -7.03 -1.22
C GLN A 126 -3.51 -6.00 -0.26
N ALA A 127 -4.06 -4.79 -0.19
CA ALA A 127 -3.56 -3.74 0.69
C ALA A 127 -3.59 -4.15 2.17
N LYS A 128 -4.63 -4.87 2.62
CA LYS A 128 -4.68 -5.46 3.98
C LYS A 128 -3.50 -6.38 4.22
N HIS A 129 -3.26 -7.29 3.28
CA HIS A 129 -2.15 -8.24 3.37
C HIS A 129 -0.80 -7.51 3.43
N ASP A 130 -0.58 -6.54 2.55
CA ASP A 130 0.64 -5.75 2.50
C ASP A 130 0.84 -4.94 3.78
N MET A 131 -0.21 -4.30 4.32
CA MET A 131 -0.18 -3.55 5.58
C MET A 131 0.09 -4.40 6.83
N GLN A 132 -0.42 -5.64 6.85
CA GLN A 132 -0.25 -6.57 7.96
C GLN A 132 1.09 -7.32 7.92
N ASN A 133 1.69 -7.47 6.74
CA ASN A 133 2.93 -8.23 6.55
C ASN A 133 4.08 -7.36 6.04
N GLY A 134 4.11 -7.02 4.75
CA GLY A 134 5.24 -6.31 4.12
C GLY A 134 5.53 -4.93 4.71
N LEU A 135 4.48 -4.16 5.02
CA LEU A 135 4.57 -2.85 5.66
C LEU A 135 4.56 -2.92 7.19
N HIS A 136 4.58 -4.11 7.79
CA HIS A 136 4.59 -4.22 9.24
C HIS A 136 5.92 -3.67 9.82
N PRO A 137 5.90 -2.90 10.93
CA PRO A 137 7.10 -2.33 11.56
C PRO A 137 8.15 -3.36 12.04
N VAL A 138 7.79 -4.65 12.05
CA VAL A 138 8.71 -5.77 12.37
C VAL A 138 9.48 -6.21 11.13
N ASN A 139 8.86 -6.14 9.95
CA ASN A 139 9.43 -6.53 8.66
C ASN A 139 10.17 -5.38 7.95
N VAL A 140 10.52 -4.30 8.64
CA VAL A 140 11.19 -3.12 8.05
C VAL A 140 12.46 -3.46 7.25
N ARG A 141 13.19 -4.52 7.64
CA ARG A 141 14.39 -4.96 6.89
C ARG A 141 14.08 -5.63 5.55
N ALA A 142 12.85 -6.07 5.36
CA ALA A 142 12.29 -6.64 4.14
C ALA A 142 11.52 -5.60 3.29
N GLN A 143 11.56 -4.33 3.70
CA GLN A 143 10.97 -3.23 2.94
C GLN A 143 11.99 -2.69 1.93
N HIS A 144 11.59 -2.64 0.66
CA HIS A 144 12.46 -2.27 -0.45
C HIS A 144 11.97 -1.02 -1.16
N LEU A 145 12.91 -0.10 -1.40
CA LEU A 145 12.59 1.24 -1.86
C LEU A 145 11.87 1.24 -3.22
N ASP A 146 12.35 0.43 -4.18
CA ASP A 146 11.77 0.41 -5.53
C ASP A 146 10.35 -0.21 -5.55
N PRO A 147 10.10 -1.39 -4.96
CA PRO A 147 8.73 -1.92 -4.82
C PRO A 147 7.80 -0.97 -4.06
N ILE A 148 8.25 -0.39 -2.95
CA ILE A 148 7.43 0.56 -2.17
C ILE A 148 7.08 1.80 -2.99
N ARG A 149 8.03 2.37 -3.73
CA ARG A 149 7.77 3.53 -4.60
C ARG A 149 6.83 3.18 -5.74
N SER A 150 7.04 2.04 -6.38
CA SER A 150 6.19 1.53 -7.47
C SER A 150 4.74 1.37 -6.98
N LEU A 151 4.53 0.68 -5.86
CA LEU A 151 3.21 0.49 -5.27
C LEU A 151 2.61 1.82 -4.78
N SER A 152 3.39 2.68 -4.11
CA SER A 152 2.96 4.01 -3.67
C SER A 152 2.43 4.86 -4.82
N ASN A 153 3.11 4.85 -5.97
CA ASN A 153 2.67 5.58 -7.16
C ASN A 153 1.36 5.02 -7.72
N LYS A 154 1.19 3.69 -7.74
CA LYS A 154 -0.04 3.04 -8.19
C LYS A 154 -1.22 3.36 -7.26
N VAL A 155 -1.03 3.25 -5.95
CA VAL A 155 -2.07 3.56 -4.95
C VAL A 155 -2.42 5.05 -5.00
N SER A 156 -1.43 5.94 -5.09
CA SER A 156 -1.66 7.38 -5.23
C SER A 156 -2.47 7.71 -6.48
N GLY A 157 -2.14 7.10 -7.62
CA GLY A 157 -2.90 7.28 -8.86
C GLY A 157 -4.37 6.84 -8.80
N VAL A 158 -4.73 5.95 -7.86
CA VAL A 158 -6.12 5.57 -7.56
C VAL A 158 -6.74 6.55 -6.57
N VAL A 159 -6.10 6.76 -5.42
CA VAL A 159 -6.61 7.62 -4.34
C VAL A 159 -6.83 9.06 -4.80
N ASP A 160 -5.95 9.59 -5.64
CA ASP A 160 -6.02 10.98 -6.11
C ASP A 160 -7.20 11.21 -7.07
N LEU A 161 -7.67 10.17 -7.76
CA LEU A 161 -8.87 10.27 -8.62
C LEU A 161 -10.18 10.39 -7.82
N PHE A 162 -10.14 10.12 -6.51
CA PHE A 162 -11.27 10.35 -5.60
C PHE A 162 -11.32 11.77 -5.03
N GLY A 163 -10.26 12.55 -5.20
CA GLY A 163 -10.25 13.98 -4.86
C GLY A 163 -11.27 14.79 -5.67
N GLU A 164 -11.59 16.00 -5.20
CA GLU A 164 -12.36 17.01 -5.95
C GLU A 164 -13.83 16.64 -6.25
N GLY A 165 -14.53 15.97 -5.35
CA GLY A 165 -15.97 15.68 -5.52
C GLY A 165 -16.29 14.61 -6.56
N ARG A 166 -15.27 13.95 -7.12
CA ARG A 166 -15.41 12.86 -8.09
C ARG A 166 -15.89 11.55 -7.48
N SER A 167 -15.85 11.43 -6.16
CA SER A 167 -16.39 10.28 -5.41
C SER A 167 -17.88 10.05 -5.71
N GLU A 168 -18.68 11.12 -5.81
CA GLU A 168 -20.11 11.01 -6.13
C GLU A 168 -20.34 10.39 -7.51
N LEU A 169 -19.48 10.72 -8.49
CA LEU A 169 -19.54 10.13 -9.83
C LEU A 169 -19.20 8.64 -9.86
N MET A 170 -18.49 8.14 -8.84
CA MET A 170 -18.09 6.75 -8.73
C MET A 170 -19.15 5.89 -8.03
N ASN A 171 -20.07 6.51 -7.27
CA ASN A 171 -20.99 5.80 -6.41
C ASN A 171 -22.47 6.22 -6.56
N SER A 172 -22.79 7.15 -7.47
CA SER A 172 -24.13 7.72 -7.63
C SER A 172 -25.25 6.69 -7.86
N HIS A 173 -24.96 5.59 -8.57
CA HIS A 173 -25.93 4.51 -8.84
C HIS A 173 -25.78 3.29 -7.92
N LEU A 174 -24.88 3.35 -6.94
CA LEU A 174 -24.69 2.29 -5.95
C LEU A 174 -25.77 2.35 -4.86
N GLY A 175 -26.26 1.19 -4.44
CA GLY A 175 -27.08 1.07 -3.23
C GLY A 175 -26.26 1.32 -1.97
N GLN A 176 -26.93 1.57 -0.83
CA GLN A 176 -26.24 1.91 0.42
C GLN A 176 -25.18 0.87 0.83
N ALA A 177 -25.52 -0.43 0.76
CA ALA A 177 -24.59 -1.49 1.10
C ALA A 177 -23.35 -1.53 0.19
N GLU A 178 -23.49 -1.18 -1.10
CA GLU A 178 -22.37 -1.10 -2.03
C GLU A 178 -21.50 0.12 -1.77
N ARG A 179 -22.13 1.26 -1.42
CA ARG A 179 -21.42 2.48 -0.99
C ARG A 179 -20.61 2.24 0.28
N ASP A 180 -21.15 1.51 1.25
CA ASP A 180 -20.45 1.18 2.49
C ASP A 180 -19.25 0.28 2.22
N ARG A 181 -19.41 -0.77 1.39
CA ARG A 181 -18.29 -1.63 0.97
C ARG A 181 -17.21 -0.85 0.23
N PHE A 182 -17.62 0.05 -0.65
CA PHE A 182 -16.72 0.94 -1.37
C PHE A 182 -15.93 1.86 -0.45
N ALA A 183 -16.61 2.51 0.51
CA ALA A 183 -15.99 3.41 1.47
C ALA A 183 -14.97 2.68 2.36
N ASN A 184 -15.32 1.49 2.85
CA ASN A 184 -14.41 0.65 3.63
C ASN A 184 -13.18 0.25 2.82
N ALA A 185 -13.35 -0.16 1.56
CA ALA A 185 -12.23 -0.50 0.68
C ALA A 185 -11.32 0.70 0.39
N PHE A 186 -11.91 1.88 0.19
CA PHE A 186 -11.18 3.13 -0.01
C PHE A 186 -10.36 3.52 1.22
N GLU A 187 -10.92 3.41 2.43
CA GLU A 187 -10.22 3.72 3.68
C GLU A 187 -8.96 2.85 3.87
N VAL A 188 -9.04 1.57 3.49
CA VAL A 188 -7.90 0.65 3.50
C VAL A 188 -6.81 1.11 2.52
N LEU A 189 -7.16 1.44 1.28
CA LEU A 189 -6.20 1.92 0.28
C LEU A 189 -5.58 3.27 0.69
N PHE A 190 -6.37 4.13 1.33
CA PHE A 190 -5.90 5.40 1.87
C PHE A 190 -4.86 5.18 2.97
N SER A 191 -5.11 4.30 3.94
CA SER A 191 -4.13 3.92 4.96
C SER A 191 -2.87 3.33 4.36
N GLU A 192 -2.99 2.48 3.34
CA GLU A 192 -1.85 1.90 2.63
C GLU A 192 -0.98 2.98 1.98
N LYS A 193 -1.59 3.96 1.29
CA LYS A 193 -0.88 5.11 0.70
C LYS A 193 0.00 5.81 1.73
N HIS A 194 -0.55 6.09 2.91
CA HIS A 194 0.19 6.77 3.98
C HIS A 194 1.34 5.91 4.51
N LEU A 195 1.11 4.62 4.73
CA LEU A 195 2.15 3.70 5.18
C LEU A 195 3.26 3.54 4.15
N LEU A 196 2.94 3.42 2.87
CA LEU A 196 3.91 3.35 1.78
C LEU A 196 4.77 4.61 1.72
N SER A 197 4.12 5.79 1.79
CA SER A 197 4.83 7.08 1.80
C SER A 197 5.82 7.16 2.96
N SER A 198 5.41 6.78 4.17
CA SER A 198 6.31 6.79 5.34
C SER A 198 7.38 5.69 5.30
N ALA A 199 7.06 4.51 4.76
CA ALA A 199 7.97 3.38 4.65
C ALA A 199 9.19 3.70 3.76
N THR A 200 9.07 4.61 2.78
CA THR A 200 10.20 5.05 1.95
C THR A 200 11.39 5.58 2.76
N ARG A 201 11.15 6.13 3.96
CA ARG A 201 12.19 6.64 4.87
C ARG A 201 12.95 5.52 5.61
N LEU A 202 12.39 4.32 5.63
CA LEU A 202 12.92 3.14 6.30
C LEU A 202 13.45 2.09 5.33
N ALA A 203 12.93 2.11 4.10
CA ALA A 203 13.17 1.10 3.10
C ALA A 203 14.65 1.04 2.68
N THR A 204 15.11 -0.18 2.45
CA THR A 204 16.46 -0.46 1.97
C THR A 204 16.46 -0.55 0.45
N THR A 205 17.60 -0.27 -0.18
CA THR A 205 17.78 -0.60 -1.60
C THR A 205 17.96 -2.11 -1.76
N VAL A 206 17.30 -2.71 -2.75
CA VAL A 206 17.54 -4.12 -3.10
C VAL A 206 19.00 -4.25 -3.52
N PRO A 207 19.80 -5.16 -2.93
CA PRO A 207 21.19 -5.28 -3.32
C PRO A 207 21.28 -5.85 -4.73
N ARG A 208 22.07 -5.19 -5.60
CA ARG A 208 22.28 -5.59 -6.99
C ARG A 208 23.45 -6.56 -7.08
N LEU A 209 23.32 -7.60 -7.92
CA LEU A 209 24.47 -8.37 -8.41
C LEU A 209 25.25 -7.44 -9.37
N HIS A 210 26.51 -7.16 -9.06
CA HIS A 210 27.48 -6.61 -10.00
C HIS A 210 28.37 -7.74 -10.51
#